data_AF-A0A9E0VCG9-F1
#
_entry.id   AF-A0A9E0VCG9-F1
#
_cell.length_a   1.000
_cell.length_b   1.000
_cell.length_c   1.000
_cell.angle_alpha   90.00
_cell.angle_beta   90.00
_cell.angle_gamma   90.00
#
_symmetry.space_group_name_H-M   'P 1'
#
loop_
_entity.id
_entity.type
_entity.pdbx_description
1 polymer ?
#
loop_
_entity_poly.entity_id
_entity_poly.type
_entity_poly.pdbx_seq_one_letter_code
_entity_poly.pdbx_strand_id
1 'polypeptide(L)'
;AQQDNSTVKIPSRTADIGITDKDWYDVGGGESGWIAPHPENSDIIFAGSYGGLLTRFDYRTKQMREVNVYPDNPMGAGAEASKYRFQWNYPILFSPHKTNGKYALYTAANVLFRSYDEGQSWEAISPDLTRNDKSKQAATGGPISKDNTSVEYYDTIFTVAESPVTPGVIWTGS
;
A
#
# COMPACT_ATOMS: atom_id res chain seq x y z
N ALA A 1 -2.36 -6.36 -8.67
CA ALA A 1 -3.65 -6.70 -8.07
C ALA A 1 -4.66 -6.88 -9.18
N GLN A 2 -5.71 -7.67 -8.95
CA GLN A 2 -6.80 -7.88 -9.90
C GLN A 2 -8.08 -7.29 -9.29
N GLN A 3 -8.74 -6.36 -9.99
CA GLN A 3 -10.02 -5.81 -9.54
C GLN A 3 -11.04 -6.93 -9.30
N ASP A 4 -11.82 -6.79 -8.23
CA ASP A 4 -12.77 -7.78 -7.73
C ASP A 4 -12.16 -9.17 -7.45
N ASN A 5 -10.84 -9.25 -7.25
CA ASN A 5 -10.13 -10.52 -7.03
C ASN A 5 -8.83 -10.33 -6.21
N SER A 6 -7.92 -11.30 -6.25
CA SER A 6 -6.70 -11.32 -5.45
C SER A 6 -5.54 -10.52 -6.05
N THR A 7 -4.51 -10.35 -5.25
CA THR A 7 -3.18 -10.00 -5.75
C THR A 7 -2.39 -11.27 -6.03
N VAL A 8 -1.90 -11.40 -7.27
CA VAL A 8 -1.18 -12.60 -7.72
C VAL A 8 0.29 -12.35 -7.98
N LYS A 9 1.09 -13.41 -7.78
CA LYS A 9 2.45 -13.55 -8.30
C LYS A 9 2.44 -14.60 -9.40
N ILE A 10 3.14 -14.31 -10.49
CA ILE A 10 3.23 -15.17 -11.67
C ILE A 10 4.71 -15.45 -11.99
N PRO A 11 5.06 -16.65 -12.49
CA PRO A 11 6.42 -16.91 -12.94
C PRO A 11 6.73 -16.12 -14.22
N SER A 12 8.00 -15.80 -14.43
CA SER A 12 8.47 -15.22 -15.69
C SER A 12 8.65 -16.25 -16.82
N ARG A 13 8.72 -17.54 -16.47
CA ARG A 13 8.80 -18.68 -17.40
C ARG A 13 8.40 -19.98 -16.69
N THR A 14 7.79 -20.91 -17.43
CA THR A 14 7.48 -22.28 -16.97
C THR A 14 8.30 -23.31 -17.77
N ALA A 15 8.28 -24.57 -17.32
CA ALA A 15 8.82 -25.70 -18.10
C ALA A 15 7.82 -26.22 -19.14
N ASP A 16 6.58 -25.74 -19.10
CA ASP A 16 5.50 -26.12 -20.02
C ASP A 16 5.53 -25.22 -21.28
N ILE A 17 4.56 -25.41 -22.17
CA ILE A 17 4.40 -24.66 -23.43
C ILE A 17 4.04 -23.18 -23.23
N GLY A 18 3.72 -22.76 -22.00
CA GLY A 18 3.36 -21.38 -21.68
C GLY A 18 3.07 -21.18 -20.19
N ILE A 19 2.88 -19.91 -19.82
CA ILE A 19 2.35 -19.52 -18.50
C ILE A 19 0.83 -19.50 -18.60
N THR A 20 0.16 -20.22 -17.70
CA THR A 20 -1.30 -20.33 -17.61
C THR A 20 -1.80 -19.83 -16.26
N ASP A 21 -3.12 -19.79 -16.09
CA ASP A 21 -3.78 -19.45 -14.81
C ASP A 21 -3.37 -20.40 -13.66
N LYS A 22 -3.04 -21.65 -13.97
CA LYS A 22 -2.55 -22.63 -12.97
C LYS A 22 -1.19 -22.27 -12.36
N ASP A 23 -0.45 -21.38 -13.01
CA ASP A 23 0.85 -20.92 -12.53
C ASP A 23 0.74 -19.71 -11.60
N TRP A 24 -0.48 -19.17 -11.43
CA TRP A 24 -0.73 -17.98 -10.63
C TRP A 24 -1.04 -18.38 -9.20
N TYR A 25 -0.61 -17.57 -8.25
CA TYR A 25 -0.95 -17.76 -6.84
C TYR A 25 -1.04 -16.44 -6.10
N ASP A 26 -1.90 -16.43 -5.09
CA ASP A 26 -2.19 -15.26 -4.27
C ASP A 26 -1.01 -14.93 -3.34
N VAL A 27 -0.73 -13.63 -3.14
CA VAL A 27 0.40 -13.14 -2.33
C VAL A 27 0.03 -12.03 -1.35
N GLY A 28 -1.17 -12.10 -0.77
CA GLY A 28 -1.67 -11.12 0.20
C GLY A 28 -2.42 -9.96 -0.45
N GLY A 29 -2.63 -8.90 0.32
CA GLY A 29 -3.34 -7.70 -0.09
C GLY A 29 -4.80 -7.99 -0.41
N GLY A 30 -5.30 -7.34 -1.44
CA GLY A 30 -6.63 -7.59 -2.00
C GLY A 30 -6.66 -7.28 -3.49
N GLU A 31 -7.75 -6.65 -3.91
CA GLU A 31 -8.09 -6.39 -5.31
C GLU A 31 -7.42 -5.15 -5.92
N SER A 32 -6.77 -4.35 -5.07
CA SER A 32 -6.25 -3.04 -5.40
C SER A 32 -4.90 -2.80 -4.73
N GLY A 33 -4.27 -1.69 -5.06
CA GLY A 33 -3.07 -1.24 -4.37
C GLY A 33 -1.76 -1.68 -5.01
N TRP A 34 -0.71 -1.12 -4.41
CA TRP A 34 0.67 -1.38 -4.79
C TRP A 34 1.14 -2.71 -4.22
N ILE A 35 2.15 -3.28 -4.88
CA ILE A 35 2.77 -4.54 -4.49
C ILE A 35 4.28 -4.32 -4.48
N ALA A 36 4.91 -4.62 -3.36
CA ALA A 36 6.34 -4.46 -3.16
C ALA A 36 6.95 -5.79 -2.68
N PRO A 37 7.56 -6.58 -3.58
CA PRO A 37 8.42 -7.69 -3.18
C PRO A 37 9.63 -7.17 -2.38
N HIS A 38 10.08 -7.92 -1.37
CA HIS A 38 11.28 -7.54 -0.63
C HIS A 38 12.51 -7.55 -1.56
N PRO A 39 13.38 -6.52 -1.54
CA PRO A 39 14.44 -6.34 -2.55
C PRO A 39 15.44 -7.50 -2.65
N GLU A 40 15.67 -8.19 -1.54
CA GLU A 40 16.61 -9.33 -1.46
C GLU A 40 15.93 -10.70 -1.31
N ASN A 41 14.61 -10.73 -1.19
CA ASN A 41 13.89 -11.99 -0.97
C ASN A 41 12.50 -11.94 -1.59
N SER A 42 12.39 -12.42 -2.84
CA SER A 42 11.12 -12.39 -3.58
C SER A 42 10.02 -13.30 -3.00
N ASP A 43 10.31 -14.11 -1.99
CA ASP A 43 9.30 -14.90 -1.27
C ASP A 43 8.59 -14.09 -0.18
N ILE A 44 9.11 -12.91 0.19
CA ILE A 44 8.44 -11.97 1.07
C ILE A 44 7.82 -10.86 0.21
N ILE A 45 6.50 -10.72 0.29
CA ILE A 45 5.73 -9.76 -0.51
C ILE A 45 4.93 -8.86 0.42
N PHE A 46 4.91 -7.57 0.12
CA PHE A 46 4.01 -6.61 0.73
C PHE A 46 2.96 -6.21 -0.29
N ALA A 47 1.70 -6.34 0.07
CA ALA A 47 0.59 -6.07 -0.83
C ALA A 47 -0.51 -5.29 -0.10
N GLY A 48 -0.95 -4.20 -0.75
CA GLY A 48 -2.02 -3.35 -0.26
C GLY A 48 -3.41 -3.83 -0.66
N SER A 49 -4.41 -3.13 -0.14
CA SER A 49 -5.77 -3.02 -0.66
C SER A 49 -6.35 -1.70 -0.16
N TYR A 50 -7.56 -1.36 -0.58
CA TYR A 50 -8.32 -0.23 -0.06
C TYR A 50 -8.42 -0.17 1.47
N GLY A 51 -8.80 1.01 1.97
CA GLY A 51 -9.01 1.22 3.41
C GLY A 51 -7.71 1.18 4.24
N GLY A 52 -6.54 1.26 3.61
CA GLY A 52 -5.25 1.22 4.29
C GLY A 52 -4.77 -0.18 4.69
N LEU A 53 -5.42 -1.24 4.19
CA LEU A 53 -4.97 -2.61 4.41
C LEU A 53 -3.59 -2.82 3.79
N LEU A 54 -2.61 -3.24 4.58
CA LEU A 54 -1.28 -3.64 4.15
C LEU A 54 -0.95 -5.00 4.75
N THR A 55 -0.55 -5.95 3.91
CA THR A 55 -0.16 -7.28 4.37
C THR A 55 1.28 -7.58 4.02
N ARG A 56 1.91 -8.42 4.85
CA ARG A 56 3.16 -9.10 4.57
C ARG A 56 2.87 -10.59 4.37
N PHE A 57 3.23 -11.13 3.22
CA PHE A 57 3.07 -12.54 2.87
C PHE A 57 4.42 -13.23 2.72
N ASP A 58 4.57 -14.42 3.32
CA ASP A 58 5.74 -15.29 3.14
C ASP A 58 5.34 -16.53 2.33
N TYR A 59 5.83 -16.62 1.09
CA TYR A 59 5.49 -17.70 0.18
C TYR A 59 5.99 -19.07 0.62
N ARG A 60 7.03 -19.14 1.45
CA ARG A 60 7.61 -20.42 1.92
C ARG A 60 6.72 -21.05 2.98
N THR A 61 6.20 -20.23 3.89
CA THR A 61 5.33 -20.68 4.99
C THR A 61 3.84 -20.54 4.69
N LYS A 62 3.50 -19.84 3.60
CA LYS A 62 2.12 -19.44 3.24
C LYS A 62 1.44 -18.57 4.32
N GLN A 63 2.23 -17.90 5.15
CA GLN A 63 1.69 -17.05 6.21
C GLN A 63 1.49 -15.63 5.72
N MET A 64 0.35 -15.06 6.08
CA MET A 64 0.00 -13.66 5.88
C MET A 64 -0.12 -12.98 7.24
N ARG A 65 0.37 -11.75 7.34
CA ARG A 65 0.18 -10.89 8.51
C ARG A 65 -0.21 -9.49 8.08
N GLU A 66 -1.22 -8.93 8.72
CA GLU A 66 -1.54 -7.50 8.58
C GLU A 66 -0.47 -6.66 9.27
N VAL A 67 0.04 -5.68 8.54
CA VAL A 67 1.11 -4.76 8.96
C VAL A 67 0.69 -3.31 8.71
N ASN A 68 -0.61 -3.05 8.92
CA ASN A 68 -1.24 -1.75 8.70
C ASN A 68 -0.54 -0.66 9.52
N VAL A 69 -0.43 0.55 8.95
CA VAL A 69 0.09 1.72 9.66
C VAL A 69 -0.81 2.09 10.84
N TYR A 70 -2.12 1.94 10.64
CA TYR A 70 -3.13 2.28 11.62
C TYR A 70 -4.26 1.24 11.55
N PRO A 71 -4.75 0.73 12.70
CA PRO A 71 -5.61 -0.44 12.73
C PRO A 71 -7.07 -0.17 12.38
N ASP A 72 -7.49 1.10 12.27
CA ASP A 72 -8.88 1.45 11.98
C ASP A 72 -9.18 1.31 10.49
N ASN A 73 -10.23 0.54 10.17
CA ASN A 73 -10.83 0.49 8.84
C ASN A 73 -11.83 1.65 8.68
N PRO A 74 -11.58 2.61 7.77
CA PRO A 74 -12.43 3.80 7.64
C PRO A 74 -13.70 3.59 6.80
N MET A 75 -13.93 2.37 6.29
CA MET A 75 -14.98 2.11 5.31
C MET A 75 -16.38 2.48 5.83
N GLY A 76 -17.14 3.20 5.00
CA GLY A 76 -18.48 3.68 5.33
C GLY A 76 -18.54 5.10 5.92
N ALA A 77 -17.42 5.67 6.37
CA ALA A 77 -17.33 7.05 6.84
C ALA A 77 -16.65 7.96 5.81
N GLY A 78 -16.89 9.28 5.88
CA GLY A 78 -16.12 10.23 5.07
C GLY A 78 -14.64 10.24 5.49
N ALA A 79 -13.76 10.71 4.60
CA ALA A 79 -12.33 10.83 4.87
C ALA A 79 -12.02 11.71 6.11
N GLU A 80 -12.92 12.62 6.46
CA GLU A 80 -12.87 13.47 7.66
C GLU A 80 -12.86 12.69 8.99
N ALA A 81 -13.40 11.46 9.02
CA ALA A 81 -13.37 10.60 10.19
C ALA A 81 -12.05 9.80 10.31
N SER A 82 -11.22 9.80 9.26
CA SER A 82 -9.98 9.02 9.21
C SER A 82 -8.82 9.81 9.80
N LYS A 83 -8.10 9.24 10.76
CA LYS A 83 -6.83 9.81 11.26
C LYS A 83 -5.81 9.96 10.13
N TYR A 84 -5.70 8.93 9.30
CA TYR A 84 -4.87 8.90 8.11
C TYR A 84 -5.73 8.52 6.91
N ARG A 85 -5.70 9.35 5.87
CA ARG A 85 -6.51 9.17 4.66
C ARG A 85 -5.72 8.38 3.63
N PHE A 86 -5.96 7.07 3.59
CA PHE A 86 -5.36 6.19 2.58
C PHE A 86 -6.19 6.22 1.30
N GLN A 87 -5.51 6.22 0.16
CA GLN A 87 -6.14 6.01 -1.15
C GLN A 87 -6.45 4.54 -1.38
N TRP A 88 -7.40 4.27 -2.27
CA TRP A 88 -7.65 2.92 -2.79
C TRP A 88 -6.38 2.24 -3.33
N ASN A 89 -5.52 3.02 -4.01
CA ASN A 89 -4.24 2.57 -4.56
C ASN A 89 -3.03 3.25 -3.91
N TYR A 90 -3.04 3.39 -2.58
CA TYR A 90 -1.95 4.05 -1.87
C TYR A 90 -0.57 3.40 -2.15
N PRO A 91 0.53 4.17 -2.17
CA PRO A 91 1.83 3.69 -2.59
C PRO A 91 2.47 2.80 -1.53
N ILE A 92 3.13 1.72 -1.96
CA ILE A 92 3.95 0.82 -1.14
C ILE A 92 5.23 0.54 -1.92
N LEU A 93 6.39 0.85 -1.34
CA LEU A 93 7.67 0.67 -2.02
C LEU A 93 8.80 0.51 -1.04
N PHE A 94 9.84 -0.22 -1.44
CA PHE A 94 11.10 -0.21 -0.73
C PHE A 94 12.00 0.92 -1.23
N SER A 95 12.79 1.48 -0.31
CA SER A 95 13.94 2.31 -0.64
C SER A 95 14.87 1.55 -1.60
N PRO A 96 15.45 2.21 -2.62
CA PRO A 96 16.53 1.63 -3.40
C PRO A 96 17.84 1.55 -2.60
N HIS A 97 17.91 2.16 -1.42
CA HIS A 97 19.12 2.25 -0.60
C HIS A 97 19.06 1.31 0.60
N LYS A 98 20.07 0.44 0.72
CA LYS A 98 20.26 -0.40 1.90
C LYS A 98 21.04 0.37 2.97
N THR A 99 20.40 0.64 4.11
CA THR A 99 21.02 1.34 5.26
C THR A 99 21.10 0.40 6.45
N ASN A 100 22.28 0.23 7.04
CA ASN A 100 22.50 -0.66 8.19
C ASN A 100 21.96 -2.09 7.99
N GLY A 101 22.11 -2.62 6.77
CA GLY A 101 21.66 -3.96 6.43
C GLY A 101 20.15 -4.09 6.17
N LYS A 102 19.39 -3.00 6.15
CA LYS A 102 17.94 -3.00 5.97
C LYS A 102 17.50 -2.06 4.84
N TYR A 103 16.39 -2.39 4.19
CA TYR A 103 15.69 -1.49 3.28
C TYR A 103 14.54 -0.83 4.04
N ALA A 104 14.40 0.48 3.91
CA ALA A 104 13.20 1.15 4.39
C ALA A 104 12.00 0.72 3.52
N LEU A 105 10.92 0.27 4.15
CA LEU A 105 9.61 0.15 3.52
C LEU A 105 8.85 1.46 3.71
N TYR A 106 8.40 2.06 2.63
CA TYR A 106 7.56 3.25 2.64
C TYR A 106 6.13 2.91 2.29
N THR A 107 5.21 3.64 2.92
CA THR A 107 3.81 3.72 2.52
C THR A 107 3.29 5.11 2.81
N ALA A 108 2.16 5.51 2.20
CA ALA A 108 1.61 6.84 2.41
C ALA A 108 0.09 6.88 2.51
N ALA A 109 -0.39 7.75 3.38
CA ALA A 109 -1.76 8.25 3.44
C ALA A 109 -1.73 9.72 2.99
N ASN A 110 -2.38 10.63 3.71
CA ASN A 110 -2.04 12.06 3.68
C ASN A 110 -0.66 12.37 4.28
N VAL A 111 -0.05 11.40 4.97
CA VAL A 111 1.26 11.46 5.61
C VAL A 111 2.13 10.33 5.05
N LEU A 112 3.43 10.57 4.85
CA LEU A 112 4.43 9.57 4.50
C LEU A 112 4.92 8.82 5.75
N PHE A 113 4.95 7.49 5.66
CA PHE A 113 5.41 6.58 6.71
C PHE A 113 6.59 5.74 6.26
N ARG A 114 7.40 5.31 7.23
CA ARG A 114 8.55 4.44 7.04
C ARG A 114 8.56 3.32 8.08
N SER A 115 8.98 2.12 7.66
CA SER A 115 9.31 1.00 8.52
C SER A 115 10.70 0.44 8.15
N TYR A 116 11.46 0.00 9.16
CA TYR A 116 12.70 -0.77 9.01
C TYR A 116 12.58 -2.19 9.57
N ASP A 117 11.36 -2.65 9.86
CA ASP A 117 11.08 -3.93 10.51
C ASP A 117 9.92 -4.68 9.84
N GLU A 118 9.78 -4.47 8.52
CA GLU A 118 8.80 -5.16 7.68
C GLU A 118 7.36 -4.89 8.14
N GLY A 119 7.09 -3.64 8.53
CA GLY A 119 5.78 -3.12 8.93
C GLY A 119 5.32 -3.53 10.32
N GLN A 120 6.22 -4.03 11.18
CA GLN A 120 5.89 -4.29 12.60
C GLN A 120 5.68 -2.99 13.36
N SER A 121 6.42 -1.95 12.99
CA SER A 121 6.22 -0.58 13.47
C SER A 121 6.39 0.41 12.32
N TRP A 122 5.72 1.55 12.47
CA TRP A 122 5.72 2.62 11.48
C TRP A 122 6.05 3.96 12.14
N GLU A 123 6.93 4.71 11.48
CA GLU A 123 7.29 6.08 11.83
C GLU A 123 6.68 7.02 10.80
N ALA A 124 5.94 8.04 11.25
CA ALA A 124 5.54 9.14 10.40
C ALA A 124 6.75 10.05 10.17
N ILE A 125 7.20 10.16 8.91
CA ILE A 125 8.41 10.92 8.53
C ILE A 125 8.08 12.26 7.83
N SER A 126 6.80 12.66 7.88
CA SER A 126 6.33 13.92 7.33
C SER A 126 5.08 14.42 8.08
N PRO A 127 4.73 15.71 7.96
CA PRO A 127 3.39 16.19 8.29
C PRO A 127 2.37 15.74 7.23
N ASP A 128 1.15 16.28 7.28
CA ASP A 128 0.21 16.19 6.16
C ASP A 128 0.80 16.92 4.94
N LEU A 129 1.04 16.21 3.83
CA LEU A 129 1.66 16.75 2.62
C LEU A 129 0.63 17.12 1.53
N THR A 130 -0.65 17.19 1.89
CA THR A 130 -1.75 17.38 0.94
C THR A 130 -2.34 18.79 1.07
N ARG A 131 -3.27 19.16 0.17
CA ARG A 131 -3.99 20.44 0.30
C ARG A 131 -4.86 20.49 1.55
N ASN A 132 -5.33 19.32 2.00
CA ASN A 132 -6.18 19.15 3.18
C ASN A 132 -7.44 20.04 3.13
N ASP A 133 -8.06 20.13 1.95
CA ASP A 133 -9.32 20.85 1.75
C ASP A 133 -10.48 20.07 2.39
N LYS A 134 -10.88 20.50 3.60
CA LYS A 134 -11.95 19.86 4.37
C LYS A 134 -13.28 19.78 3.61
N SER A 135 -13.54 20.68 2.65
CA SER A 135 -14.75 20.61 1.83
C SER A 135 -14.80 19.39 0.89
N LYS A 136 -13.66 18.72 0.69
CA LYS A 136 -13.49 17.53 -0.16
C LYS A 136 -13.37 16.22 0.62
N GLN A 137 -13.48 16.26 1.95
CA GLN A 137 -13.30 15.10 2.84
C GLN A 137 -14.62 14.54 3.40
N ALA A 138 -15.75 15.14 3.02
CA ALA A 138 -17.08 14.70 3.43
C ALA A 138 -17.48 13.38 2.78
N ALA A 139 -18.40 12.67 3.43
CA ALA A 139 -18.96 11.43 2.92
C ALA A 139 -19.63 11.60 1.54
N THR A 140 -19.25 10.78 0.57
CA THR A 140 -19.74 10.76 -0.81
C THR A 140 -21.02 9.92 -0.96
N GLY A 141 -21.68 9.99 -2.12
CA GLY A 141 -22.91 9.22 -2.41
C GLY A 141 -24.25 9.87 -2.03
N GLY A 142 -24.25 11.14 -1.61
CA GLY A 142 -25.49 11.89 -1.34
C GLY A 142 -26.20 11.46 -0.04
N PRO A 143 -27.50 11.75 0.13
CA PRO A 143 -28.20 11.58 1.40
C PRO A 143 -28.62 10.13 1.72
N ILE A 144 -28.71 9.24 0.72
CA ILE A 144 -29.30 7.90 0.87
C ILE A 144 -28.26 6.79 0.70
N SER A 145 -27.47 6.83 -0.37
CA SER A 145 -26.53 5.75 -0.73
C SER A 145 -25.09 6.23 -0.58
N LYS A 146 -24.54 6.15 0.64
CA LYS A 146 -23.15 6.53 0.88
C LYS A 146 -22.18 5.64 0.10
N ASP A 147 -21.17 6.26 -0.48
CA ASP A 147 -20.14 5.59 -1.29
C ASP A 147 -18.77 6.01 -0.75
N ASN A 148 -18.27 5.29 0.26
CA ASN A 148 -17.08 5.65 1.02
C ASN A 148 -16.13 4.45 1.07
N THR A 149 -15.52 4.13 -0.06
CA THR A 149 -14.64 2.97 -0.21
C THR A 149 -13.16 3.33 -0.21
N SER A 150 -12.84 4.61 -0.07
CA SER A 150 -11.52 5.25 -0.23
C SER A 150 -11.07 5.54 -1.66
N VAL A 151 -11.80 5.09 -2.69
CA VAL A 151 -11.59 5.54 -4.09
C VAL A 151 -11.85 7.03 -4.23
N GLU A 152 -12.84 7.54 -3.50
CA GLU A 152 -13.36 8.90 -3.62
C GLU A 152 -12.61 9.90 -2.74
N TYR A 153 -11.67 9.42 -1.92
CA TYR A 153 -10.99 10.27 -0.96
C TYR A 153 -10.09 11.26 -1.69
N TYR A 154 -10.19 12.53 -1.31
CA TYR A 154 -9.24 13.57 -1.70
C TYR A 154 -8.24 13.81 -0.57
N ASP A 155 -7.22 14.63 -0.84
CA ASP A 155 -6.20 15.01 0.14
C ASP A 155 -5.42 13.82 0.69
N THR A 156 -4.79 13.09 -0.23
CA THR A 156 -4.00 11.89 0.03
C THR A 156 -2.73 11.92 -0.82
N ILE A 157 -1.64 11.31 -0.37
CA ILE A 157 -0.48 11.05 -1.22
C ILE A 157 -0.80 9.85 -2.11
N PHE A 158 -0.83 10.08 -3.42
CA PHE A 158 -1.15 9.06 -4.43
C PHE A 158 0.09 8.31 -4.92
N THR A 159 1.26 8.95 -4.89
CA THR A 159 2.51 8.35 -5.34
C THR A 159 3.70 8.82 -4.51
N VAL A 160 4.70 7.95 -4.36
CA VAL A 160 5.96 8.20 -3.66
C VAL A 160 7.10 7.64 -4.48
N ALA A 161 8.21 8.38 -4.56
CA ALA A 161 9.45 7.91 -5.14
C ALA A 161 10.64 8.41 -4.32
N GLU A 162 11.59 7.53 -4.00
CA GLU A 162 12.90 7.93 -3.47
C GLU A 162 13.92 7.99 -4.60
N SER A 163 14.81 8.99 -4.57
CA SER A 163 15.90 9.14 -5.52
C SER A 163 16.78 7.90 -5.57
N PRO A 164 17.08 7.34 -6.76
CA PRO A 164 17.97 6.19 -6.86
C PRO A 164 19.45 6.55 -6.63
N VAL A 165 19.80 7.84 -6.62
CA VAL A 165 21.20 8.31 -6.50
C VAL A 165 21.50 9.02 -5.18
N THR A 166 20.47 9.50 -4.48
CA THR A 166 20.65 10.25 -3.22
C THR A 166 19.70 9.72 -2.15
N PRO A 167 20.19 8.99 -1.14
CA PRO A 167 19.36 8.52 -0.03
C PRO A 167 18.65 9.67 0.69
N GLY A 168 17.38 9.45 1.06
CA GLY A 168 16.57 10.41 1.81
C GLY A 168 15.95 11.54 0.98
N VAL A 169 16.26 11.64 -0.33
CA VAL A 169 15.54 12.54 -1.24
C VAL A 169 14.28 11.83 -1.73
N ILE A 170 13.14 12.21 -1.18
CA ILE A 170 11.84 11.58 -1.43
C ILE A 170 10.88 12.61 -2.05
N TRP A 171 10.22 12.24 -3.13
CA TRP A 171 9.13 13.00 -3.75
C TRP A 171 7.80 12.34 -3.48
N THR A 172 6.78 13.16 -3.23
CA THR A 172 5.39 12.73 -3.03
C THR A 172 4.50 13.48 -4.03
N GLY A 173 3.53 12.78 -4.61
CA GLY A 173 2.46 13.40 -5.40
C GLY A 173 1.13 13.27 -4.66
N SER A 174 0.43 14.40 -4.49
CA SER A 174 -0.85 14.54 -3.76
C SER A 174 -1.87 15.37 -4.51
#